data_AF-A0A1M6F924-F1
#
_entry.id   AF-A0A1M6F924-F1
#
_cell.length_a   1.000
_cell.length_b   1.000
_cell.length_c   1.000
_cell.angle_alpha   90.00
_cell.angle_beta   90.00
_cell.angle_gamma   90.00
#
_symmetry.space_group_name_H-M   'P 1'
#
loop_
_entity.id
_entity.type
_entity.pdbx_description
1 polymer ?
#
loop_
_entity_poly.entity_id
_entity_poly.type
_entity_poly.pdbx_seq_one_letter_code
_entity_poly.pdbx_strand_id
1 'polypeptide(L)'
;MKKFIVIFMILLAMLSNSACTFNLNHYEDKLYSDKVLDNYVDTAKSSNPNDFTRDKAIEKALTMFNAIFSTNIDRSKVSEFVNLSKNSDNNFEWLIIWDEPYRKEKYECRIDPNDGKVLFMSHSYKISHSNKPFKITTEELESLALPLIRAFDIDLNQYDLLDLKRGSKKIFHTPIVSLVYLNKTDSKNKIIIEIDYERKEIVSYLYLY
;
A
#
# COMPACT_ATOMS: atom_id res chain seq x y z
N MET A 1 -26.04 -28.78 -51.50
CA MET A 1 -25.15 -27.63 -51.18
C MET A 1 -25.82 -26.57 -50.30
N LYS A 2 -27.03 -26.06 -50.63
CA LYS A 2 -27.71 -25.02 -49.83
C LYS A 2 -27.90 -25.38 -48.33
N LYS A 3 -28.24 -26.64 -48.02
CA LYS A 3 -28.41 -27.11 -46.62
C LYS A 3 -27.10 -27.14 -45.82
N PHE A 4 -25.96 -27.41 -46.45
CA PHE A 4 -24.64 -27.42 -45.80
C PHE A 4 -24.16 -26.00 -45.48
N ILE A 5 -24.46 -25.02 -46.34
CA ILE A 5 -24.13 -23.61 -46.11
C ILE A 5 -24.88 -23.06 -44.89
N VAL A 6 -26.15 -23.45 -44.72
CA VAL A 6 -26.95 -23.02 -43.56
C VAL A 6 -26.40 -23.60 -42.26
N ILE A 7 -26.02 -24.88 -42.24
CA ILE A 7 -25.41 -25.52 -41.07
C ILE A 7 -24.07 -24.86 -40.72
N PHE A 8 -23.26 -24.53 -41.72
CA PHE A 8 -21.99 -23.84 -41.53
C PHE A 8 -22.17 -22.43 -40.94
N MET A 9 -23.18 -21.67 -41.40
CA MET A 9 -23.48 -20.34 -40.82
C MET A 9 -23.97 -20.42 -39.37
N ILE A 10 -24.75 -21.44 -39.00
CA ILE A 10 -25.24 -21.62 -37.63
C ILE A 10 -24.07 -21.93 -36.68
N LEU A 11 -23.13 -22.77 -37.11
CA LEU A 11 -21.90 -23.07 -36.35
C LEU A 11 -21.02 -21.83 -36.17
N LEU A 12 -20.89 -21.01 -37.23
CA LEU A 12 -20.13 -19.75 -37.16
C LEU A 12 -20.77 -18.74 -36.19
N ALA A 13 -22.10 -18.65 -36.16
CA ALA A 13 -22.85 -17.77 -35.26
C ALA A 13 -22.79 -18.23 -33.79
N MET A 14 -22.66 -19.52 -33.52
CA MET A 14 -22.46 -20.05 -32.17
C MET A 14 -21.04 -19.76 -31.64
N LEU A 15 -20.03 -19.84 -32.50
CA LEU A 15 -18.65 -19.48 -32.16
C LEU A 15 -18.50 -17.97 -31.87
N SER A 16 -19.19 -17.10 -32.62
CA SER A 16 -19.14 -15.65 -32.39
C SER A 16 -19.83 -15.21 -31.09
N ASN A 17 -20.89 -15.91 -30.65
CA ASN A 17 -21.53 -15.61 -29.36
C ASN A 17 -20.74 -16.10 -28.15
N SER A 18 -19.88 -17.12 -28.33
CA SER A 18 -19.02 -17.65 -27.27
C SER A 18 -17.69 -16.86 -27.14
N ALA A 19 -17.33 -16.08 -28.17
CA ALA A 19 -16.10 -15.29 -28.20
C ALA A 19 -16.21 -13.93 -27.48
N CYS A 20 -17.41 -13.46 -27.13
CA CYS A 20 -17.60 -12.19 -26.42
C CYS A 20 -17.53 -12.28 -24.88
N THR A 21 -17.32 -13.46 -24.31
CA THR A 21 -17.17 -13.63 -22.84
C THR A 21 -15.75 -13.99 -22.41
N PHE A 22 -14.78 -13.98 -23.32
CA PHE A 22 -13.37 -13.94 -22.95
C PHE A 22 -13.02 -12.51 -22.51
N ASN A 23 -13.45 -12.16 -21.30
CA ASN A 23 -12.70 -11.17 -20.53
C ASN A 23 -11.31 -11.77 -20.36
N LEU A 24 -10.38 -11.36 -21.20
CA LEU A 24 -8.96 -11.47 -20.90
C LEU A 24 -8.72 -10.62 -19.66
N ASN A 25 -8.97 -11.21 -18.49
CA ASN A 25 -8.25 -10.88 -17.27
C ASN A 25 -6.81 -11.35 -17.50
N HIS A 26 -6.12 -10.70 -18.43
CA HIS A 26 -4.68 -10.64 -18.38
C HIS A 26 -4.37 -9.87 -17.11
N TYR A 27 -4.25 -10.62 -16.00
CA TYR A 27 -3.38 -10.22 -14.93
C TYR A 27 -2.02 -9.96 -15.59
N GLU A 28 -1.65 -8.68 -15.66
CA GLU A 28 -0.32 -8.23 -16.05
C GLU A 28 0.70 -8.74 -15.03
N ASP A 29 0.94 -10.05 -14.98
CA ASP A 29 1.92 -10.65 -14.08
C ASP A 29 3.36 -10.47 -14.57
N LYS A 30 3.59 -9.83 -15.73
CA LYS A 30 4.93 -9.70 -16.32
C LYS A 30 5.07 -8.46 -17.19
N LEU A 31 5.14 -7.28 -16.58
CA LEU A 31 5.75 -6.10 -17.20
C LEU A 31 6.80 -5.51 -16.27
N TYR A 32 7.79 -6.33 -15.87
CA TYR A 32 9.09 -5.75 -15.53
C TYR A 32 9.72 -5.34 -16.86
N SER A 33 10.18 -4.09 -17.00
CA SER A 33 11.13 -3.83 -18.07
C SER A 33 12.37 -4.68 -17.77
N ASP A 34 12.84 -5.50 -18.71
CA ASP A 34 14.00 -6.38 -18.54
C ASP A 34 15.22 -5.63 -17.93
N LYS A 35 15.35 -4.34 -18.24
CA LYS A 35 16.35 -3.42 -17.69
C LYS A 35 16.34 -3.26 -16.16
N VAL A 36 15.18 -3.36 -15.51
CA VAL A 36 15.06 -3.24 -14.04
C VAL A 36 15.47 -4.56 -13.38
N LEU A 37 15.12 -5.69 -14.01
CA LEU A 37 15.50 -7.02 -13.54
C LEU A 37 17.01 -7.26 -13.68
N ASP A 38 17.62 -6.90 -14.80
CA ASP A 38 19.05 -7.09 -15.04
C ASP A 38 19.91 -6.29 -14.03
N ASN A 39 19.55 -5.03 -13.76
CA ASN A 39 20.23 -4.20 -12.76
C ASN A 39 20.03 -4.71 -11.32
N TYR A 40 18.91 -5.37 -11.03
CA TYR A 40 18.68 -6.02 -9.74
C TYR A 40 19.51 -7.30 -9.59
N VAL A 41 19.53 -8.16 -10.61
CA VAL A 41 20.29 -9.41 -10.60
C VAL A 41 21.79 -9.16 -10.38
N ASP A 42 22.33 -8.06 -10.92
CA ASP A 42 23.73 -7.68 -10.70
C ASP A 42 24.01 -7.11 -9.30
N THR A 43 23.04 -6.49 -8.64
CA THR A 43 23.17 -5.98 -7.26
C THR A 43 22.84 -7.04 -6.19
N ALA A 44 22.03 -8.05 -6.52
CA ALA A 44 21.64 -9.15 -5.63
C ALA A 44 22.73 -10.23 -5.44
N LYS A 45 23.91 -10.09 -6.06
CA LYS A 45 25.00 -11.09 -5.99
C LYS A 45 25.62 -11.27 -4.58
N SER A 46 25.28 -10.45 -3.58
CA SER A 46 25.85 -10.57 -2.23
C SER A 46 24.88 -10.98 -1.11
N SER A 47 23.60 -11.21 -1.39
CA SER A 47 22.63 -11.70 -0.40
C SER A 47 21.40 -12.24 -1.12
N ASN A 48 21.00 -13.47 -0.77
CA ASN A 48 19.94 -14.29 -1.36
C ASN A 48 18.95 -13.57 -2.31
N PRO A 49 18.89 -13.93 -3.60
CA PRO A 49 17.94 -13.34 -4.52
C PRO A 49 16.51 -13.81 -4.17
N ASN A 50 15.64 -12.86 -3.79
CA ASN A 50 14.18 -12.99 -3.79
C ASN A 50 13.52 -14.00 -2.84
N ASP A 51 13.61 -13.80 -1.52
CA ASP A 51 12.69 -14.51 -0.61
C ASP A 51 11.27 -13.90 -0.59
N PHE A 52 11.11 -12.60 -0.88
CA PHE A 52 9.81 -11.91 -0.88
C PHE A 52 9.28 -11.60 -2.29
N THR A 53 8.60 -12.59 -2.88
CA THR A 53 7.93 -12.48 -4.20
C THR A 53 6.78 -11.47 -4.22
N ARG A 54 6.37 -11.02 -5.41
CA ARG A 54 5.18 -10.18 -5.64
C ARG A 54 3.94 -10.67 -4.88
N ASP A 55 3.60 -11.95 -4.98
CA ASP A 55 2.38 -12.49 -4.36
C ASP A 55 2.45 -12.46 -2.84
N LYS A 56 3.61 -12.82 -2.26
CA LYS A 56 3.87 -12.64 -0.82
C LYS A 56 3.76 -11.16 -0.41
N ALA A 57 4.22 -10.23 -1.24
CA ALA A 57 4.09 -8.79 -0.99
C ALA A 57 2.62 -8.34 -0.98
N ILE A 58 1.83 -8.79 -1.96
CA ILE A 58 0.38 -8.53 -2.03
C ILE A 58 -0.33 -9.12 -0.80
N GLU A 59 -0.09 -10.39 -0.49
CA GLU A 59 -0.72 -11.08 0.65
C GLU A 59 -0.38 -10.40 1.98
N LYS A 60 0.89 -10.03 2.17
CA LYS A 60 1.33 -9.30 3.35
C LYS A 60 0.66 -7.93 3.42
N ALA A 61 0.63 -7.17 2.34
CA ALA A 61 -0.03 -5.87 2.30
C ALA A 61 -1.52 -5.98 2.66
N LEU A 62 -2.26 -6.92 2.07
CA LEU A 62 -3.68 -7.17 2.40
C LEU A 62 -3.88 -7.53 3.87
N THR A 63 -3.04 -8.41 4.40
CA THR A 63 -3.07 -8.83 5.82
C THR A 63 -2.84 -7.64 6.74
N MET A 64 -1.85 -6.80 6.43
CA MET A 64 -1.53 -5.63 7.23
C MET A 64 -2.62 -4.54 7.13
N PHE A 65 -3.22 -4.33 5.96
CA PHE A 65 -4.35 -3.39 5.82
C PHE A 65 -5.55 -3.82 6.67
N ASN A 66 -5.87 -5.11 6.70
CA ASN A 66 -6.92 -5.63 7.57
C ASN A 66 -6.56 -5.49 9.06
N ALA A 67 -5.32 -5.79 9.45
CA ALA A 67 -4.88 -5.72 10.85
C ALA A 67 -4.80 -4.29 11.40
N ILE A 68 -4.32 -3.34 10.60
CA ILE A 68 -4.02 -1.97 11.04
C ILE A 68 -5.21 -1.03 10.79
N PHE A 69 -5.77 -1.08 9.59
CA PHE A 69 -6.82 -0.15 9.15
C PHE A 69 -8.23 -0.76 9.28
N SER A 70 -8.35 -2.03 9.70
CA SER A 70 -9.62 -2.78 9.66
C SER A 70 -10.25 -2.80 8.27
N THR A 71 -9.42 -2.69 7.23
CA THR A 71 -9.86 -2.59 5.84
C THR A 71 -9.61 -3.90 5.12
N ASN A 72 -10.69 -4.53 4.68
CA ASN A 72 -10.62 -5.66 3.76
C ASN A 72 -10.74 -5.15 2.31
N ILE A 73 -9.61 -5.10 1.61
CA ILE A 73 -9.56 -4.62 0.22
C ILE A 73 -10.13 -5.71 -0.70
N ASP A 74 -11.32 -5.44 -1.24
CA ASP A 74 -11.94 -6.28 -2.25
C ASP A 74 -11.28 -6.02 -3.62
N ARG A 75 -10.32 -6.87 -3.98
CA ARG A 75 -9.56 -6.79 -5.24
C ARG A 75 -10.44 -6.81 -6.50
N SER A 76 -11.71 -7.21 -6.41
CA SER A 76 -12.65 -7.16 -7.54
C SER A 76 -13.25 -5.76 -7.78
N LYS A 77 -13.11 -4.84 -6.83
CA LYS A 77 -13.70 -3.49 -6.86
C LYS A 77 -12.68 -2.36 -7.02
N VAL A 78 -11.40 -2.68 -6.97
CA VAL A 78 -10.30 -1.73 -7.05
C VAL A 78 -9.47 -1.95 -8.30
N SER A 79 -8.89 -0.87 -8.80
CA SER A 79 -7.78 -0.96 -9.75
C SER A 79 -6.51 -1.29 -8.96
N GLU A 80 -5.76 -2.29 -9.40
CA GLU A 80 -4.52 -2.73 -8.75
C GLU A 80 -3.31 -2.38 -9.60
N PHE A 81 -2.29 -1.80 -8.98
CA PHE A 81 -0.98 -1.58 -9.57
C PHE A 81 0.10 -2.13 -8.64
N VAL A 82 0.94 -3.03 -9.14
CA VAL A 82 2.03 -3.64 -8.36
C VAL A 82 3.30 -3.64 -9.18
N ASN A 83 4.36 -3.02 -8.67
CA ASN A 83 5.63 -2.88 -9.37
C ASN A 83 6.82 -3.05 -8.42
N LEU A 84 7.92 -3.60 -8.93
CA LEU A 84 9.23 -3.55 -8.27
C LEU A 84 9.99 -2.35 -8.82
N SER A 85 10.29 -1.38 -7.97
CA SER A 85 10.98 -0.15 -8.39
C SER A 85 12.04 0.28 -7.39
N LYS A 86 12.95 1.15 -7.83
CA LYS A 86 13.91 1.79 -6.93
C LYS A 86 13.29 3.02 -6.29
N ASN A 87 13.50 3.20 -4.99
CA ASN A 87 13.16 4.40 -4.27
C ASN A 87 14.21 5.51 -4.48
N SER A 88 14.05 6.66 -3.82
CA SER A 88 14.97 7.80 -3.90
C SER A 88 16.40 7.46 -3.44
N ASP A 89 16.55 6.47 -2.58
CA ASP A 89 17.83 6.00 -2.06
C ASP A 89 18.42 4.85 -2.89
N ASN A 90 17.85 4.61 -4.08
CA ASN A 90 18.28 3.59 -5.04
C ASN A 90 18.13 2.14 -4.52
N ASN A 91 17.34 1.94 -3.46
CA ASN A 91 16.97 0.63 -2.91
C ASN A 91 15.69 0.12 -3.61
N PHE A 92 15.59 -1.18 -3.81
CA PHE A 92 14.41 -1.78 -4.41
C PHE A 92 13.27 -1.91 -3.39
N GLU A 93 12.04 -1.65 -3.83
CA GLU A 93 10.81 -1.83 -3.06
C GLU A 93 9.68 -2.34 -3.96
N TRP A 94 8.84 -3.23 -3.41
CA TRP A 94 7.53 -3.52 -3.98
C TRP A 94 6.61 -2.36 -3.68
N LEU A 95 6.17 -1.64 -4.72
CA LEU A 95 5.11 -0.65 -4.64
C LEU A 95 3.79 -1.32 -5.01
N ILE A 96 2.83 -1.33 -4.08
CA ILE A 96 1.49 -1.87 -4.26
C ILE A 96 0.49 -0.74 -4.04
N ILE A 97 -0.37 -0.51 -5.02
CA ILE A 97 -1.41 0.53 -5.00
C ILE A 97 -2.75 -0.11 -5.37
N TRP A 98 -3.77 0.17 -4.56
CA TRP A 98 -5.17 -0.09 -4.90
C TRP A 98 -5.94 1.23 -4.93
N ASP A 99 -6.65 1.48 -6.03
CA ASP A 99 -7.50 2.67 -6.21
C ASP A 99 -8.97 2.23 -6.28
N GLU A 100 -9.78 2.72 -5.34
CA GLU A 100 -11.24 2.53 -5.29
C GLU A 100 -11.92 3.82 -5.79
N PRO A 101 -12.17 3.95 -7.10
CA PRO A 101 -12.63 5.21 -7.69
C PRO A 101 -14.02 5.62 -7.18
N TYR A 102 -14.88 4.66 -6.83
CA TYR A 102 -16.23 4.91 -6.33
C TYR A 102 -16.22 5.61 -4.97
N ARG A 103 -15.36 5.19 -4.05
CA ARG A 103 -15.23 5.80 -2.72
C ARG A 103 -14.22 6.94 -2.70
N LYS A 104 -13.42 7.09 -3.76
CA LYS A 104 -12.27 8.01 -3.83
C LYS A 104 -11.28 7.70 -2.72
N GLU A 105 -11.02 6.41 -2.55
CA GLU A 105 -10.06 5.88 -1.58
C GLU A 105 -8.88 5.29 -2.34
N LYS A 106 -7.68 5.48 -1.79
CA LYS A 106 -6.45 4.90 -2.32
C LYS A 106 -5.70 4.23 -1.18
N TYR A 107 -5.25 3.01 -1.42
CA TYR A 107 -4.41 2.24 -0.52
C TYR A 107 -3.05 2.10 -1.16
N GLU A 108 -1.99 2.36 -0.41
CA GLU A 108 -0.61 2.24 -0.90
C GLU A 108 0.23 1.53 0.15
N CYS A 109 1.03 0.55 -0.28
CA CYS A 109 1.97 -0.17 0.56
C CYS A 109 3.31 -0.30 -0.16
N ARG A 110 4.41 -0.15 0.58
CA ARG A 110 5.77 -0.37 0.09
C ARG A 110 6.46 -1.41 0.96
N ILE A 111 7.06 -2.41 0.34
CA ILE A 111 7.65 -3.56 1.03
C ILE A 111 9.06 -3.81 0.52
N ASP A 112 10.02 -4.01 1.42
CA ASP A 112 11.37 -4.44 1.09
C ASP A 112 11.33 -5.85 0.45
N PRO A 113 11.87 -6.05 -0.76
CA PRO A 113 11.80 -7.32 -1.47
C PRO A 113 12.72 -8.40 -0.87
N ASN A 114 13.66 -8.03 0.01
CA ASN A 114 14.63 -8.95 0.58
C ASN A 114 14.08 -9.64 1.83
N ASP A 115 13.51 -8.87 2.76
CA ASP A 115 13.03 -9.37 4.06
C ASP A 115 11.51 -9.24 4.26
N GLY A 116 10.81 -8.61 3.33
CA GLY A 116 9.38 -8.39 3.40
C GLY A 116 8.97 -7.33 4.42
N LYS A 117 9.89 -6.50 4.94
CA LYS A 117 9.54 -5.43 5.88
C LYS A 117 8.70 -4.36 5.19
N VAL A 118 7.62 -3.93 5.85
CA VAL A 118 6.80 -2.83 5.36
C VAL A 118 7.53 -1.52 5.63
N LEU A 119 7.81 -0.78 4.56
CA LEU A 119 8.50 0.51 4.58
C LEU A 119 7.50 1.66 4.66
N PHE A 120 6.35 1.50 4.02
CA PHE A 120 5.30 2.51 3.99
C PHE A 120 3.94 1.86 3.85
N MET A 121 2.93 2.43 4.50
CA MET A 121 1.53 2.07 4.30
C MET A 121 0.67 3.32 4.44
N SER A 122 -0.32 3.49 3.56
CA SER A 122 -1.27 4.58 3.70
C SER A 122 -2.65 4.22 3.19
N HIS A 123 -3.66 4.80 3.83
CA HIS A 123 -5.04 4.83 3.39
C HIS A 123 -5.45 6.28 3.20
N SER A 124 -5.50 6.69 1.94
CA SER A 124 -5.92 8.03 1.54
C SER A 124 -7.41 8.04 1.24
N TYR A 125 -8.11 9.02 1.78
CA TYR A 125 -9.52 9.29 1.51
C TYR A 125 -9.76 10.80 1.48
N LYS A 126 -10.95 11.22 1.06
CA LYS A 126 -11.33 12.63 1.10
C LYS A 126 -11.46 13.11 2.56
N ILE A 127 -10.44 13.81 3.05
CA ILE A 127 -10.45 14.46 4.35
C ILE A 127 -11.23 15.78 4.22
N SER A 128 -12.25 15.97 5.06
CA SER A 128 -12.93 17.25 5.20
C SER A 128 -12.12 18.16 6.12
N HIS A 129 -12.06 19.44 5.78
CA HIS A 129 -11.55 20.45 6.72
C HIS A 129 -12.46 20.51 7.94
N SER A 130 -11.86 20.61 9.12
CA SER A 130 -12.60 20.77 10.35
C SER A 130 -12.44 22.17 10.92
N ASN A 131 -13.56 22.68 11.43
CA ASN A 131 -13.60 23.89 12.25
C ASN A 131 -13.60 23.55 13.75
N LYS A 132 -13.54 22.26 14.12
CA LYS A 132 -13.50 21.84 15.52
C LYS A 132 -12.13 22.13 16.11
N PRO A 133 -12.07 22.57 17.38
CA PRO A 133 -10.79 22.73 18.06
C PRO A 133 -10.12 21.38 18.22
N PHE A 134 -8.80 21.36 18.06
CA PHE A 134 -7.97 20.20 18.37
C PHE A 134 -8.14 19.84 19.84
N LYS A 135 -8.70 18.65 20.12
CA LYS A 135 -8.92 18.15 21.47
C LYS A 135 -8.63 16.66 21.51
N ILE A 136 -7.35 16.32 21.44
CA ILE A 136 -6.84 14.98 21.69
C ILE A 136 -5.48 15.09 22.38
N THR A 137 -5.24 14.20 23.34
CA THR A 137 -4.01 14.12 24.11
C THR A 137 -2.96 13.27 23.40
N THR A 138 -1.70 13.37 23.81
CA THR A 138 -0.64 12.50 23.28
C THR A 138 -0.94 11.04 23.62
N GLU A 139 -1.37 10.76 24.84
CA GLU A 139 -1.70 9.41 25.32
C GLU A 139 -2.82 8.77 24.50
N GLU A 140 -3.85 9.55 24.12
CA GLU A 140 -4.91 9.09 23.21
C GLU A 140 -4.36 8.78 21.81
N LEU A 141 -3.49 9.63 21.25
CA LEU A 141 -2.86 9.38 19.95
C LEU A 141 -1.99 8.12 19.98
N GLU A 142 -1.17 7.94 21.02
CA GLU A 142 -0.34 6.75 21.17
C GLU A 142 -1.20 5.48 21.31
N SER A 143 -2.32 5.56 22.04
CA SER A 143 -3.29 4.45 22.13
C SER A 143 -3.87 4.08 20.76
N LEU A 144 -4.08 5.05 19.87
CA LEU A 144 -4.55 4.78 18.50
C LEU A 144 -3.45 4.16 17.62
N ALA A 145 -2.17 4.45 17.90
CA ALA A 145 -1.04 3.85 17.20
C ALA A 145 -0.71 2.41 17.65
N LEU A 146 -1.16 1.99 18.84
CA LEU A 146 -0.83 0.67 19.41
C LEU A 146 -1.13 -0.53 18.51
N PRO A 147 -2.27 -0.62 17.79
CA PRO A 147 -2.52 -1.74 16.88
C PRO A 147 -1.41 -1.88 15.83
N LEU A 148 -0.94 -0.76 15.28
CA LEU A 148 0.14 -0.72 14.30
C LEU A 148 1.47 -1.13 14.92
N ILE A 149 1.81 -0.56 16.07
CA ILE A 149 3.06 -0.86 16.80
C ILE A 149 3.16 -2.36 17.08
N ARG A 150 2.06 -2.99 17.49
CA ARG A 150 1.99 -4.44 17.73
C ARG A 150 2.06 -5.25 16.44
N ALA A 151 1.35 -4.84 15.39
CA ALA A 151 1.33 -5.56 14.12
C ALA A 151 2.71 -5.60 13.44
N PHE A 152 3.54 -4.58 13.66
CA PHE A 152 4.92 -4.51 13.15
C PHE A 152 5.99 -4.93 14.15
N ASP A 153 5.62 -5.38 15.35
CA ASP A 153 6.55 -5.76 16.43
C ASP A 153 7.61 -4.67 16.72
N ILE A 154 7.16 -3.41 16.82
CA ILE A 154 8.03 -2.26 17.05
C ILE A 154 8.33 -2.13 18.54
N ASP A 155 9.61 -2.27 18.92
CA ASP A 155 10.07 -1.97 20.27
C ASP A 155 10.25 -0.45 20.48
N LEU A 156 9.19 0.20 20.98
CA LEU A 156 9.22 1.64 21.26
C LEU A 156 10.27 2.04 22.31
N ASN A 157 10.83 1.12 23.10
CA ASN A 157 11.91 1.47 24.05
C ASN A 157 13.18 1.95 23.33
N GLN A 158 13.33 1.61 22.05
CA GLN A 158 14.45 2.05 21.21
C GLN A 158 14.25 3.45 20.62
N TYR A 159 13.10 4.07 20.85
CA TYR A 159 12.73 5.33 20.23
C TYR A 159 12.37 6.40 21.26
N ASP A 160 12.58 7.65 20.90
CA ASP A 160 12.08 8.83 21.59
C ASP A 160 10.95 9.45 20.77
N LEU A 161 9.84 9.80 21.42
CA LEU A 161 8.76 10.55 20.78
C LEU A 161 9.17 12.02 20.66
N LEU A 162 9.28 12.51 19.42
CA LEU A 162 9.50 13.93 19.15
C LEU A 162 8.20 14.72 19.33
N ASP A 163 8.34 15.99 19.73
CA ASP A 163 7.21 16.91 19.84
C ASP A 163 6.31 16.87 18.60
N LEU A 164 5.00 16.75 18.86
CA LEU A 164 3.97 16.60 17.84
C LEU A 164 4.06 17.72 16.80
N LYS A 165 4.47 17.36 15.58
CA LYS A 165 4.47 18.30 14.45
C LYS A 165 3.05 18.45 13.95
N ARG A 166 2.53 19.68 14.05
CA ARG A 166 1.21 20.05 13.54
C ARG A 166 1.28 20.37 12.05
N GLY A 167 0.34 19.84 11.28
CA GLY A 167 0.03 20.35 9.94
C GLY A 167 -0.22 21.87 10.01
N SER A 168 0.31 22.61 9.03
CA SER A 168 0.55 24.06 9.05
C SER A 168 -0.54 24.99 9.62
N LYS A 169 -0.10 26.11 10.21
CA LYS A 169 -0.88 27.32 10.57
C LYS A 169 -1.67 27.87 9.36
N LYS A 170 -2.90 27.43 9.14
CA LYS A 170 -3.92 28.15 8.37
C LYS A 170 -5.28 27.97 9.06
N ILE A 171 -6.20 28.89 8.76
CA ILE A 171 -7.55 29.06 9.35
C ILE A 171 -8.44 27.79 9.25
N PHE A 172 -8.00 26.79 8.49
CA PHE A 172 -8.61 25.46 8.40
C PHE A 172 -7.61 24.41 8.89
N HIS A 173 -8.01 23.64 9.91
CA HIS A 173 -7.21 22.52 10.40
C HIS A 173 -7.56 21.26 9.61
N THR A 174 -6.54 20.60 9.06
CA THR A 174 -6.68 19.19 8.69
C THR A 174 -6.66 18.37 9.98
N PRO A 175 -7.57 17.40 10.16
CA PRO A 175 -7.66 16.59 11.37
C PRO A 175 -6.51 15.57 11.50
N ILE A 176 -5.36 15.80 10.86
CA ILE A 176 -4.24 14.88 10.81
C ILE A 176 -3.12 15.36 11.75
N VAL A 177 -2.64 14.47 12.60
CA VAL A 177 -1.45 14.67 13.46
C VAL A 177 -0.45 13.56 13.23
N SER A 178 0.83 13.90 13.25
CA SER A 178 1.93 12.95 13.12
C SER A 178 2.56 12.66 14.49
N LEU A 179 2.60 11.38 14.87
CA LEU A 179 3.51 10.87 15.89
C LEU A 179 4.83 10.54 15.22
N VAL A 180 5.93 11.08 15.73
CA VAL A 180 7.27 10.89 15.16
C VAL A 180 8.17 10.29 16.21
N TYR A 181 8.53 9.02 16.02
CA TYR A 181 9.44 8.27 16.88
C TYR A 181 10.83 8.26 16.24
N LEU A 182 11.82 8.81 16.94
CA LEU A 182 13.22 8.86 16.49
C LEU A 182 14.03 7.79 17.22
N ASN A 183 14.79 6.97 16.50
CA ASN A 183 15.61 5.95 17.13
C ASN A 183 16.71 6.60 17.99
N LYS A 184 16.91 6.07 19.20
CA LYS A 184 17.88 6.60 20.19
C LYS A 184 19.33 6.46 19.75
N THR A 185 19.63 5.49 18.88
CA THR A 185 20.99 5.15 18.45
C THR A 185 21.29 5.61 17.03
N ASP A 186 20.27 5.74 16.17
CA ASP A 186 20.42 6.16 14.78
C ASP A 186 19.38 7.22 14.41
N SER A 187 19.80 8.49 14.34
CA SER A 187 18.91 9.60 14.01
C SER A 187 18.32 9.57 12.59
N LYS A 188 18.83 8.71 11.70
CA LYS A 188 18.22 8.50 10.37
C LYS A 188 17.03 7.56 10.44
N ASN A 189 17.07 6.63 11.39
CA ASN A 189 15.99 5.71 11.66
C ASN A 189 14.85 6.41 12.40
N LYS A 190 13.72 6.58 11.71
CA LYS A 190 12.52 7.16 12.30
C LYS A 190 11.26 6.49 11.81
N ILE A 191 10.28 6.44 12.69
CA ILE A 191 8.92 5.98 12.42
C ILE A 191 8.00 7.20 12.48
N ILE A 192 7.18 7.35 11.46
CA ILE A 192 6.14 8.38 11.40
C ILE A 192 4.80 7.68 11.26
N ILE A 193 3.87 7.99 12.17
CA ILE A 193 2.50 7.50 12.14
C ILE A 193 1.59 8.72 12.06
N GLU A 194 0.77 8.79 11.01
CA GLU A 194 -0.22 9.85 10.86
C GLU A 194 -1.60 9.34 11.27
N ILE A 195 -2.32 10.14 12.06
CA ILE A 195 -3.61 9.79 12.64
C ILE A 195 -4.62 10.88 12.31
N ASP A 196 -5.77 10.49 11.80
CA ASP A 196 -6.97 11.32 11.76
C ASP A 196 -7.61 11.28 13.14
N TYR A 197 -7.39 12.32 13.95
CA TYR A 197 -7.86 12.34 15.33
C TYR A 197 -9.37 12.55 15.45
N GLU A 198 -10.04 13.01 14.39
CA GLU A 198 -11.50 13.13 14.40
C GLU A 198 -12.18 11.79 14.14
N ARG A 199 -11.63 11.02 13.20
CA ARG A 199 -12.09 9.65 12.92
C ARG A 199 -11.53 8.61 13.89
N LYS A 200 -10.45 8.95 14.59
CA LYS A 200 -9.68 8.04 15.46
C LYS A 200 -9.11 6.87 14.66
N GLU A 201 -8.57 7.16 13.48
CA GLU A 201 -8.08 6.18 12.52
C GLU A 201 -6.62 6.51 12.16
N ILE A 202 -5.81 5.46 11.98
CA ILE A 202 -4.48 5.61 11.39
C ILE A 202 -4.68 5.90 9.90
N VAL A 203 -3.93 6.86 9.36
CA VAL A 203 -3.95 7.26 7.96
C VAL A 203 -2.71 6.77 7.24
N SER A 204 -1.54 6.86 7.89
CA SER A 204 -0.30 6.42 7.27
C SER A 204 0.75 5.97 8.28
N TYR A 205 1.69 5.20 7.76
CA TYR A 205 2.90 4.73 8.40
C TYR A 205 4.07 4.87 7.45
N LEU A 206 5.17 5.38 7.96
CA LEU A 206 6.43 5.47 7.23
C LEU A 206 7.58 5.07 8.15
N TYR A 207 8.37 4.12 7.68
CA TYR A 207 9.63 3.71 8.29
C TYR A 207 10.78 4.19 7.41
N LEU A 208 11.75 4.88 8.01
CA LEU A 208 12.95 5.38 7.33
C LEU A 208 14.19 4.78 7.99
N TYR A 209 15.22 4.51 7.18
CA TYR A 209 16.54 4.03 7.59
C TYR A 209 17.60 5.12 7.39
#